data_AF-A0A416HMW5-F1
#
_entry.id   AF-A0A416HMW5-F1
#
_cell.length_a   1.000
_cell.length_b   1.000
_cell.length_c   1.000
_cell.angle_alpha   90.00
_cell.angle_beta   90.00
_cell.angle_gamma   90.00
#
_symmetry.space_group_name_H-M   'P 1'
#
loop_
_entity.id
_entity.type
_entity.pdbx_description
1 polymer ?
#
loop_
_entity_poly.entity_id
_entity_poly.type
_entity_poly.pdbx_seq_one_letter_code
_entity_poly.pdbx_strand_id
1 'polypeptide(L)'
;MGQEFFGDIKADSGVKKIKVNDAGEYIELSLTDVTLFERFTGLLDWFEIKQAELNQFGADFEVRHANDDDNTKAVVEVIHKRTELFTECCKKIDEVFGEGCCRKVFGNIIPDELPIMDFFEQMTSIMQRMAAERGEKLKTKYSRDRKGKQRQRSKDELIVDYKARNAARELTDGGTEL
;
A
#
# COMPACT_ATOMS: atom_id res chain seq x y z
N MET A 1 13.96 43.00 5.33
CA MET A 1 13.16 42.16 4.41
C MET A 1 13.78 40.77 4.43
N GLY A 2 13.03 39.77 4.92
CA GLY A 2 13.51 38.38 4.92
C GLY A 2 13.51 37.85 3.49
N GLN A 3 14.60 37.21 3.08
CA GLN A 3 14.72 36.60 1.77
C GLN A 3 13.98 35.26 1.81
N GLU A 4 12.92 35.10 1.01
CA GLU A 4 12.22 33.82 0.89
C GLU A 4 13.07 32.85 0.07
N PHE A 5 13.19 31.62 0.55
CA PHE A 5 13.88 30.53 -0.14
C PHE A 5 12.85 29.61 -0.78
N PHE A 6 12.91 29.46 -2.11
CA PHE A 6 12.07 28.55 -2.87
C PHE A 6 12.89 27.30 -3.24
N GLY A 7 12.35 26.12 -2.97
CA GLY A 7 12.94 24.83 -3.35
C GLY A 7 11.88 23.74 -3.51
N ASP A 8 12.18 22.74 -4.34
CA ASP A 8 11.29 21.62 -4.62
C ASP A 8 11.61 20.40 -3.72
N ILE A 9 10.59 19.84 -3.07
CA ILE A 9 10.70 18.58 -2.34
C ILE A 9 10.06 17.46 -3.17
N LYS A 10 10.86 16.43 -3.51
CA LYS A 10 10.37 15.22 -4.18
C LYS A 10 10.50 14.02 -3.25
N ALA A 11 9.40 13.66 -2.59
CA ALA A 11 9.31 12.43 -1.82
C ALA A 11 8.81 11.28 -2.70
N ASP A 12 9.42 10.10 -2.58
CA ASP A 12 8.91 8.87 -3.20
C ASP A 12 7.75 8.35 -2.34
N SER A 13 6.51 8.66 -2.75
CA SER A 13 5.29 8.24 -2.06
C SER A 13 4.96 6.76 -2.24
N GLY A 14 5.71 6.03 -3.07
CA GLY A 14 5.47 4.63 -3.38
C GLY A 14 4.16 4.34 -4.11
N VAL A 15 3.37 5.38 -4.45
CA VAL A 15 2.05 5.25 -5.08
C VAL A 15 2.18 4.61 -6.46
N LYS A 16 1.37 3.58 -6.70
CA LYS A 16 1.20 2.90 -7.97
C LYS A 16 -0.21 3.16 -8.48
N LYS A 17 -0.32 3.52 -9.75
CA LYS A 17 -1.59 3.66 -10.47
C LYS A 17 -1.90 2.36 -11.20
N ILE A 18 -3.06 1.79 -10.93
CA ILE A 18 -3.54 0.56 -11.55
C ILE A 18 -4.73 0.93 -12.42
N LYS A 19 -4.61 0.78 -13.74
CA LYS A 19 -5.73 0.99 -14.67
C LYS A 19 -6.77 -0.10 -14.42
N VAL A 20 -8.03 0.29 -14.25
CA VAL A 20 -9.13 -0.65 -13.89
C VAL A 20 -10.22 -0.76 -14.96
N ASN A 21 -10.23 0.12 -15.96
CA ASN A 21 -11.20 0.07 -17.05
C ASN A 21 -10.68 0.76 -18.33
N ASP A 22 -11.40 0.60 -19.44
CA ASP A 22 -11.04 1.21 -20.72
C ASP A 22 -11.31 2.72 -20.82
N ALA A 23 -12.05 3.28 -19.87
CA ALA A 23 -12.25 4.73 -19.75
C ALA A 23 -10.99 5.46 -19.24
N GLY A 24 -9.94 4.73 -18.88
CA GLY A 24 -8.67 5.30 -18.41
C GLY A 24 -8.67 5.65 -16.92
N GLU A 25 -9.66 5.19 -16.15
CA GLU A 25 -9.66 5.36 -14.71
C GLU A 25 -8.66 4.43 -14.04
N TYR A 26 -8.19 4.87 -12.86
CA TYR A 26 -7.23 4.13 -12.06
C TYR A 26 -7.60 4.15 -10.57
N ILE A 27 -7.12 3.12 -9.88
CA ILE A 27 -7.01 3.10 -8.42
C ILE A 27 -5.54 3.37 -8.05
N GLU A 28 -5.34 3.94 -6.87
CA GLU A 28 -4.02 4.27 -6.35
C GLU A 28 -3.73 3.41 -5.12
N LEU A 29 -2.58 2.74 -5.14
CA LEU A 29 -2.17 1.88 -4.04
C LEU A 29 -0.70 2.15 -3.70
N SER A 30 -0.38 2.24 -2.42
CA SER A 30 1.01 2.35 -1.97
C SER A 30 1.30 1.36 -0.86
N LEU A 31 2.34 0.55 -1.00
CA LEU A 31 2.80 -0.31 0.10
C LEU A 31 3.51 0.50 1.19
N THR A 32 3.86 1.76 0.95
CA THR A 32 4.40 2.65 1.98
C THR A 32 3.31 3.34 2.79
N ASP A 33 2.03 3.21 2.39
CA ASP A 33 0.90 3.57 3.24
C ASP A 33 0.80 2.54 4.38
N VAL A 34 1.14 2.99 5.58
CA VAL A 34 1.11 2.15 6.79
C VAL A 34 -0.31 1.69 7.14
N THR A 35 -1.33 2.42 6.67
CA THR A 35 -2.74 2.12 6.98
C THR A 35 -3.35 1.13 5.98
N LEU A 36 -2.70 0.82 4.85
CA LEU A 36 -3.23 -0.13 3.87
C LEU A 36 -3.49 -1.51 4.48
N PHE A 37 -2.54 -2.03 5.27
CA PHE A 37 -2.67 -3.34 5.90
C PHE A 37 -3.76 -3.35 6.96
N GLU A 38 -3.92 -2.26 7.72
CA GLU A 38 -4.98 -2.10 8.72
C GLU A 38 -6.37 -2.12 8.07
N ARG A 39 -6.57 -1.36 6.98
CA ARG A 39 -7.84 -1.39 6.23
C ARG A 39 -8.10 -2.77 5.64
N PHE A 40 -7.07 -3.44 5.11
CA PHE A 40 -7.21 -4.78 4.53
C PHE A 40 -7.56 -5.83 5.59
N THR A 41 -6.93 -5.81 6.77
CA THR A 41 -7.31 -6.72 7.86
C THR A 41 -8.72 -6.43 8.36
N GLY A 42 -9.13 -5.16 8.44
CA GLY A 42 -10.50 -4.79 8.79
C GLY A 42 -11.55 -5.32 7.81
N LEU A 43 -11.22 -5.44 6.53
CA LEU A 43 -12.08 -6.10 5.54
C LEU A 43 -12.19 -7.62 5.78
N LEU A 44 -11.10 -8.28 6.17
CA LEU A 44 -11.13 -9.72 6.52
C LEU A 44 -11.97 -9.97 7.77
N ASP A 45 -11.79 -9.18 8.82
CA ASP A 45 -12.59 -9.27 10.04
C ASP A 45 -14.08 -9.05 9.72
N TRP A 46 -14.39 -8.10 8.83
CA TRP A 46 -15.75 -7.85 8.37
C TRP A 46 -16.35 -9.07 7.64
N PHE A 47 -15.58 -9.75 6.78
CA PHE A 47 -16.05 -10.98 6.13
C PHE A 47 -16.39 -12.07 7.13
N GLU A 48 -15.57 -12.27 8.16
CA GLU A 48 -15.83 -13.27 9.21
C GLU A 48 -17.13 -12.96 9.98
N ILE A 49 -17.32 -11.68 10.35
CA ILE A 49 -18.54 -11.22 11.02
C ILE A 49 -19.77 -11.45 10.12
N LYS A 50 -19.69 -11.06 8.84
CA LYS A 50 -20.81 -11.24 7.91
C LYS A 50 -21.12 -12.70 7.62
N GLN A 51 -20.12 -13.58 7.56
CA GLN A 51 -20.36 -15.00 7.42
C GLN A 51 -21.18 -15.54 8.60
N ALA A 52 -20.86 -15.13 9.83
CA ALA A 52 -21.64 -15.52 11.01
C ALA A 52 -23.08 -14.96 10.97
N GLU A 53 -23.25 -13.69 10.60
CA GLU A 53 -24.58 -13.07 10.43
C GLU A 53 -25.43 -13.80 9.38
N LEU A 54 -24.84 -14.18 8.24
CA LEU A 54 -25.54 -14.88 7.17
C LEU A 54 -25.93 -16.30 7.57
N ASN A 55 -25.07 -17.00 8.32
CA ASN A 55 -25.40 -18.32 8.85
C ASN A 55 -26.60 -18.24 9.82
N GLN A 56 -26.62 -17.25 10.70
CA GLN A 56 -27.75 -17.01 11.60
C GLN A 56 -29.01 -16.64 10.83
N PHE A 57 -28.90 -15.72 9.86
CA PHE A 57 -30.01 -15.35 8.99
C PHE A 57 -30.58 -16.57 8.26
N GLY A 58 -29.74 -17.45 7.72
CA GLY A 58 -30.17 -18.67 7.04
C GLY A 58 -30.95 -19.61 7.96
N ALA A 59 -30.45 -19.84 9.17
CA ALA A 59 -31.14 -20.68 10.17
C ALA A 59 -32.50 -20.08 10.57
N ASP A 60 -32.55 -18.78 10.84
CA ASP A 60 -33.79 -18.09 11.21
C ASP A 60 -34.79 -18.01 10.04
N PHE A 61 -34.28 -17.89 8.81
CA PHE A 61 -35.07 -17.89 7.59
C PHE A 61 -35.75 -19.25 7.37
N GLU A 62 -35.00 -20.35 7.51
CA GLU A 62 -35.55 -21.71 7.39
C GLU A 62 -36.69 -21.95 8.39
N VAL A 63 -36.53 -21.51 9.65
CA VAL A 63 -37.56 -21.64 10.68
C VAL A 63 -38.80 -20.80 10.37
N ARG A 64 -38.61 -19.52 9.95
CA ARG A 64 -39.72 -18.59 9.68
C ARG A 64 -40.55 -19.00 8.47
N HIS A 65 -39.92 -19.58 7.45
CA HIS A 65 -40.57 -19.96 6.19
C HIS A 65 -40.84 -21.48 6.07
N ALA A 66 -40.66 -22.27 7.13
CA ALA A 66 -40.83 -23.72 7.11
C ALA A 66 -42.21 -24.20 6.63
N ASN A 67 -43.25 -23.38 6.79
CA ASN A 67 -44.65 -23.70 6.44
C ASN A 67 -45.26 -22.66 5.48
N ASP A 68 -44.45 -21.86 4.79
CA ASP A 68 -44.96 -20.89 3.82
C ASP A 68 -45.31 -21.60 2.50
N ASP A 69 -46.62 -21.70 2.21
CA ASP A 69 -47.12 -22.22 0.93
C ASP A 69 -46.85 -21.24 -0.25
N ASP A 70 -46.63 -19.94 0.03
CA ASP A 70 -46.26 -18.90 -0.94
C ASP A 70 -44.83 -18.40 -0.69
N ASN A 71 -43.91 -18.82 -1.55
CA ASN A 71 -42.49 -18.55 -1.44
C ASN A 71 -42.09 -17.12 -1.88
N THR A 72 -43.02 -16.31 -2.40
CA THR A 72 -42.71 -14.99 -2.98
C THR A 72 -42.09 -14.04 -1.95
N LYS A 73 -42.62 -14.02 -0.72
CA LYS A 73 -42.07 -13.16 0.36
C LYS A 73 -40.67 -13.58 0.77
N ALA A 74 -40.43 -14.89 0.85
CA ALA A 74 -39.14 -15.45 1.20
C ALA A 74 -38.07 -15.08 0.15
N VAL A 75 -38.42 -15.17 -1.14
CA VAL A 75 -37.55 -14.72 -2.24
C VAL A 75 -37.20 -13.24 -2.14
N VAL A 76 -38.19 -12.38 -1.89
CA VAL A 76 -37.95 -10.93 -1.73
C VAL A 76 -37.01 -10.64 -0.55
N GLU A 77 -37.19 -11.34 0.57
CA GLU A 77 -36.33 -11.19 1.75
C GLU A 77 -34.87 -11.55 1.45
N VAL A 78 -34.64 -12.68 0.77
CA VAL A 78 -33.29 -13.10 0.35
C VAL A 78 -32.66 -12.09 -0.61
N ILE A 79 -33.43 -11.56 -1.57
CA ILE A 79 -32.93 -10.53 -2.52
C ILE A 79 -32.53 -9.26 -1.77
N HIS A 80 -33.34 -8.80 -0.81
CA HIS A 80 -33.01 -7.64 0.01
C HIS A 80 -31.75 -7.88 0.84
N LYS A 81 -31.64 -9.04 1.49
CA LYS A 81 -30.46 -9.37 2.29
C LYS A 81 -29.19 -9.44 1.44
N ARG A 82 -29.29 -10.03 0.25
CA ARG A 82 -28.19 -10.10 -0.72
C ARG A 82 -27.76 -8.69 -1.18
N THR A 83 -28.73 -7.84 -1.53
CA THR A 83 -28.46 -6.46 -1.96
C THR A 83 -27.79 -5.65 -0.86
N GLU A 84 -28.26 -5.77 0.39
CA GLU A 84 -27.65 -5.13 1.57
C GLU A 84 -26.19 -5.56 1.73
N LEU A 85 -25.94 -6.88 1.75
CA LEU A 85 -24.61 -7.46 1.93
C LEU A 85 -23.62 -6.96 0.88
N PHE A 86 -23.97 -7.05 -0.40
CA PHE A 86 -23.05 -6.67 -1.48
C PHE A 86 -22.86 -5.15 -1.57
N THR A 87 -23.87 -4.36 -1.17
CA THR A 87 -23.72 -2.90 -1.04
C THR A 87 -22.71 -2.54 0.05
N GLU A 88 -22.78 -3.20 1.20
CA GLU A 88 -21.81 -3.00 2.28
C GLU A 88 -20.42 -3.51 1.90
N CYS A 89 -20.32 -4.65 1.20
CA CYS A 89 -19.07 -5.18 0.67
C CYS A 89 -18.37 -4.16 -0.24
N CYS A 90 -19.11 -3.52 -1.14
CA CYS A 90 -18.56 -2.48 -2.01
C CYS A 90 -17.96 -1.31 -1.23
N LYS A 91 -18.63 -0.87 -0.14
CA LYS A 91 -18.09 0.19 0.72
C LYS A 91 -16.78 -0.23 1.38
N LYS A 92 -16.69 -1.48 1.85
CA LYS A 92 -15.46 -2.02 2.44
C LYS A 92 -14.33 -2.17 1.42
N ILE A 93 -14.63 -2.54 0.19
CA ILE A 93 -13.66 -2.56 -0.90
C ILE A 93 -13.15 -1.13 -1.17
N ASP A 94 -14.04 -0.14 -1.26
CA ASP A 94 -13.67 1.27 -1.43
C ASP A 94 -12.80 1.80 -0.27
N GLU A 95 -13.07 1.41 0.98
CA GLU A 95 -12.24 1.78 2.13
C GLU A 95 -10.79 1.28 1.95
N VAL A 96 -10.58 0.07 1.43
CA VAL A 96 -9.24 -0.51 1.23
C VAL A 96 -8.53 0.11 0.03
N PHE A 97 -9.20 0.11 -1.12
CA PHE A 97 -8.63 0.38 -2.45
C PHE A 97 -8.83 1.81 -2.94
N GLY A 98 -9.48 2.64 -2.13
CA GLY A 98 -9.70 4.06 -2.39
C GLY A 98 -11.11 4.36 -2.87
N GLU A 99 -11.53 5.61 -2.63
CA GLU A 99 -12.88 6.07 -2.91
C GLU A 99 -13.31 5.83 -4.38
N GLY A 100 -14.49 5.22 -4.53
CA GLY A 100 -15.09 4.92 -5.81
C GLY A 100 -14.38 3.79 -6.57
N CYS A 101 -13.60 2.94 -5.90
CA CYS A 101 -12.98 1.76 -6.49
C CYS A 101 -14.02 0.88 -7.19
N CYS A 102 -15.09 0.50 -6.48
CA CYS A 102 -16.16 -0.35 -7.01
C CYS A 102 -16.82 0.25 -8.25
N ARG A 103 -17.12 1.56 -8.24
CA ARG A 103 -17.68 2.24 -9.42
C ARG A 103 -16.73 2.15 -10.61
N LYS A 104 -15.43 2.40 -10.40
CA LYS A 104 -14.42 2.38 -11.46
C LYS A 104 -14.22 0.97 -12.04
N VAL A 105 -14.25 -0.05 -11.20
CA VAL A 105 -13.99 -1.45 -11.59
C VAL A 105 -15.24 -2.09 -12.20
N PHE A 106 -16.39 -1.97 -11.54
CA PHE A 106 -17.61 -2.71 -11.88
C PHE A 106 -18.66 -1.86 -12.61
N GLY A 107 -18.52 -0.53 -12.63
CA GLY A 107 -19.51 0.40 -13.15
C GLY A 107 -20.54 0.82 -12.11
N ASN A 108 -21.65 1.43 -12.56
CA ASN A 108 -22.71 1.93 -11.68
C ASN A 108 -23.71 0.82 -11.29
N ILE A 109 -23.19 -0.27 -10.71
CA ILE A 109 -23.95 -1.45 -10.27
C ILE A 109 -23.45 -1.92 -8.90
N ILE A 110 -24.20 -2.83 -8.28
CA ILE A 110 -23.72 -3.64 -7.15
C ILE A 110 -23.35 -5.02 -7.72
N PRO A 111 -22.05 -5.38 -7.83
CA PRO A 111 -21.64 -6.70 -8.28
C PRO A 111 -22.01 -7.77 -7.25
N ASP A 112 -22.23 -8.99 -7.74
CA ASP A 112 -22.35 -10.19 -6.91
C ASP A 112 -20.97 -10.84 -6.69
N GLU A 113 -20.94 -12.10 -6.28
CA GLU A 113 -19.72 -12.78 -5.84
C GLU A 113 -18.65 -12.94 -6.92
N LEU A 114 -19.02 -13.31 -8.15
CA LEU A 114 -18.05 -13.70 -9.17
C LEU A 114 -17.15 -12.53 -9.59
N PRO A 115 -17.68 -11.34 -9.95
CA PRO A 115 -16.84 -10.20 -10.30
C PRO A 115 -15.98 -9.73 -9.13
N ILE A 116 -16.49 -9.81 -7.90
CA ILE A 116 -15.73 -9.45 -6.69
C ILE A 116 -14.54 -10.40 -6.50
N MET A 117 -14.75 -11.71 -6.66
CA MET A 117 -13.67 -12.70 -6.59
C MET A 117 -12.60 -12.46 -7.66
N ASP A 118 -13.01 -12.26 -8.91
CA ASP A 118 -12.11 -11.95 -10.03
C ASP A 118 -11.27 -10.70 -9.76
N PHE A 119 -11.85 -9.68 -9.12
CA PHE A 119 -11.14 -8.49 -8.70
C PHE A 119 -10.07 -8.80 -7.64
N PHE A 120 -10.41 -9.55 -6.58
CA PHE A 120 -9.45 -9.91 -5.53
C PHE A 120 -8.30 -10.78 -6.04
N GLU A 121 -8.55 -11.69 -6.98
CA GLU A 121 -7.50 -12.50 -7.60
C GLU A 121 -6.49 -11.64 -8.38
N GLN A 122 -7.00 -10.72 -9.20
CA GLN A 122 -6.16 -9.78 -9.95
C GLN A 122 -5.38 -8.85 -9.01
N MET A 123 -6.03 -8.34 -7.96
CA MET A 123 -5.39 -7.48 -6.97
C MET A 123 -4.31 -8.20 -6.18
N THR A 124 -4.52 -9.46 -5.80
CA THR A 124 -3.50 -10.30 -5.16
C THR A 124 -2.23 -10.38 -6.02
N SER A 125 -2.38 -10.66 -7.31
CA SER A 125 -1.26 -10.72 -8.25
C SER A 125 -0.52 -9.38 -8.39
N ILE A 126 -1.25 -8.27 -8.39
CA ILE A 126 -0.66 -6.92 -8.45
C ILE A 126 0.11 -6.61 -7.16
N MET A 127 -0.47 -6.89 -6.00
CA MET A 127 0.18 -6.65 -4.71
C MET A 127 1.46 -7.48 -4.54
N GLN A 128 1.47 -8.73 -4.99
CA GLN A 128 2.67 -9.57 -4.98
C GLN A 128 3.81 -8.94 -5.80
N ARG A 129 3.50 -8.45 -7.00
CA ARG A 129 4.47 -7.73 -7.85
C ARG A 129 4.98 -6.46 -7.17
N MET A 130 4.09 -5.67 -6.58
CA MET A 130 4.46 -4.46 -5.83
C MET A 130 5.37 -4.79 -4.64
N ALA A 131 5.11 -5.89 -3.94
CA ALA A 131 5.90 -6.33 -2.78
C ALA A 131 7.31 -6.77 -3.22
N ALA A 132 7.41 -7.53 -4.31
CA ALA A 132 8.69 -7.94 -4.88
C ALA A 132 9.52 -6.73 -5.33
N GLU A 133 8.93 -5.79 -6.07
CA GLU A 133 9.60 -4.55 -6.48
C GLU A 133 10.10 -3.74 -5.29
N ARG A 134 9.30 -3.65 -4.22
CA ARG A 134 9.71 -2.96 -2.99
C ARG A 134 10.87 -3.65 -2.30
N GLY A 135 10.84 -4.98 -2.21
CA GLY A 135 11.93 -5.79 -1.67
C GLY A 135 13.25 -5.54 -2.40
N GLU A 136 13.22 -5.52 -3.73
CA GLU A 136 14.39 -5.21 -4.57
C GLU A 136 14.86 -3.75 -4.43
N LYS A 137 13.94 -2.79 -4.34
CA LYS A 137 14.29 -1.39 -4.03
C LYS A 137 14.94 -1.24 -2.66
N LEU A 138 14.44 -1.93 -1.63
CA LEU A 138 15.05 -1.91 -0.30
C LEU A 138 16.45 -2.52 -0.33
N LYS A 139 16.63 -3.65 -1.02
CA LYS A 139 17.96 -4.26 -1.25
C LYS A 139 18.90 -3.30 -1.96
N THR A 140 18.48 -2.62 -3.03
CA THR A 140 19.37 -1.73 -3.80
C THR A 140 19.64 -0.38 -3.14
N LYS A 141 18.67 0.17 -2.40
CA LYS A 141 18.78 1.47 -1.70
C LYS A 141 19.51 1.36 -0.36
N TYR A 142 19.38 0.22 0.32
CA TYR A 142 19.99 -0.05 1.63
C TYR A 142 21.01 -1.20 1.64
N SER A 143 21.38 -1.77 0.49
CA SER A 143 22.53 -2.69 0.41
C SER A 143 23.76 -1.98 0.96
N ARG A 144 24.41 -2.67 1.88
CA ARG A 144 25.69 -2.30 2.51
C ARG A 144 26.82 -2.10 1.49
N ASP A 145 26.62 -2.46 0.21
CA ASP A 145 27.58 -2.21 -0.87
C ASP A 145 27.66 -0.74 -1.30
N ARG A 146 26.80 0.14 -0.78
CA ARG A 146 27.01 1.59 -0.80
C ARG A 146 27.82 2.12 0.39
N LYS A 147 28.50 1.29 1.18
CA LYS A 147 29.73 1.76 1.83
C LYS A 147 30.73 2.01 0.70
N GLY A 148 30.80 3.27 0.29
CA GLY A 148 31.58 3.69 -0.86
C GLY A 148 32.98 3.10 -0.84
N LYS A 149 33.53 2.90 -2.04
CA LYS A 149 34.97 2.80 -2.29
C LYS A 149 35.71 4.08 -1.87
N GLN A 150 35.39 4.69 -0.74
CA GLN A 150 36.36 5.54 -0.08
C GLN A 150 37.35 4.55 0.52
N ARG A 151 38.49 4.35 -0.16
CA ARG A 151 39.62 3.59 0.38
C ARG A 151 39.89 4.17 1.76
N GLN A 152 39.53 3.43 2.80
CA GLN A 152 39.76 3.85 4.16
C GLN A 152 41.28 3.85 4.33
N ARG A 153 41.88 5.04 4.33
CA ARG A 153 43.33 5.19 4.43
C ARG A 153 43.79 4.45 5.67
N SER A 154 44.84 3.63 5.54
CA SER A 154 45.36 2.90 6.69
C SER A 154 45.89 3.87 7.73
N LYS A 155 46.02 3.41 8.98
CA LYS A 155 46.61 4.21 10.06
C LYS A 155 47.99 4.73 9.67
N ASP A 156 48.78 3.92 8.95
CA ASP A 156 50.11 4.30 8.47
C ASP A 156 50.04 5.40 7.42
N GLU A 157 49.09 5.31 6.48
CA GLU A 157 48.87 6.36 5.47
C GLU A 157 48.42 7.69 6.06
N LEU A 158 47.65 7.65 7.16
CA LEU A 158 47.25 8.84 7.90
C LEU A 158 48.41 9.44 8.70
N ILE A 159 49.26 8.59 9.29
CA ILE A 159 50.47 9.02 10.01
C ILE A 159 51.47 9.67 9.05
N VAL A 160 51.67 9.11 7.85
CA VAL A 160 52.54 9.67 6.82
C VAL A 160 52.03 11.03 6.35
N ASP A 161 50.72 11.18 6.12
CA ASP A 161 50.09 12.44 5.72
C ASP A 161 50.28 13.53 6.79
N TYR A 162 50.05 13.17 8.06
CA TYR A 162 50.17 14.07 9.18
C TYR A 162 51.62 14.56 9.36
N LYS A 163 52.59 13.65 9.25
CA LYS A 163 54.01 14.00 9.29
C LYS A 163 54.41 14.90 8.12
N ALA A 164 53.93 14.61 6.91
CA ALA A 164 54.22 15.42 5.72
C ALA A 164 53.65 16.84 5.82
N ARG A 165 52.41 16.98 6.31
CA ARG A 165 51.76 18.30 6.52
C ARG A 165 52.44 19.11 7.61
N ASN A 166 52.90 18.48 8.70
CA ASN A 166 53.58 19.19 9.78
C ASN A 166 55.02 19.57 9.42
N ALA A 167 55.75 18.72 8.70
CA ALA A 167 57.07 19.07 8.18
C ALA A 167 57.00 20.24 7.17
N ALA A 168 55.95 20.29 6.34
CA ALA A 168 55.72 21.42 5.44
C ALA A 168 55.37 22.72 6.20
N ARG A 169 54.72 22.61 7.36
CA ARG A 169 54.35 23.76 8.21
C ARG A 169 55.53 24.32 8.98
N GLU A 170 56.44 23.46 9.45
CA GLU A 170 57.72 23.87 10.09
C GLU A 170 58.68 24.56 9.10
N LEU A 171 58.56 24.29 7.80
CA LEU A 171 59.33 24.99 6.76
C LEU A 171 58.76 26.37 6.38
N THR A 172 57.48 26.64 6.67
CA THR A 172 56.81 27.92 6.31
C THR A 172 56.69 28.92 7.46
N ASP A 173 56.77 28.48 8.72
CA ASP A 173 56.73 29.36 9.91
C ASP A 173 58.13 29.80 10.39
N GLY A 174 59.20 29.38 9.72
CA GLY A 174 60.59 29.59 10.15
C GLY A 174 61.34 30.77 9.51
N GLY A 175 60.66 31.86 9.11
CA GLY A 175 61.38 32.97 8.49
C GLY A 175 60.60 34.25 8.27
N THR A 176 60.44 35.05 9.34
CA THR A 176 60.61 36.51 9.30
C THR A 176 60.68 37.04 10.74
N GLU A 177 61.86 36.95 11.36
CA GLU A 177 62.35 38.02 12.22
C GLU A 177 63.47 38.71 11.45
N LEU A 178 63.20 39.95 11.00
CA LEU A 178 64.10 41.10 10.91
C LEU A 178 63.28 42.32 10.46
#